data_AF-A0A7Y8HQQ6-F1
#
_entry.id   AF-A0A7Y8HQQ6-F1
#
_cell.length_a   1.000
_cell.length_b   1.000
_cell.length_c   1.000
_cell.angle_alpha   90.00
_cell.angle_beta   90.00
_cell.angle_gamma   90.00
#
_symmetry.space_group_name_H-M   'P 1'
#
loop_
_entity.id
_entity.type
_entity.pdbx_description
1 polymer ?
#
loop_
_entity_poly.entity_id
_entity_poly.type
_entity_poly.pdbx_seq_one_letter_code
_entity_poly.pdbx_strand_id
1 'polypeptide(L)'
;MTQLVSRMLKKSSGFDSPAALPDEHFEHPVWGYSSCPRRVGRQIATMPIWFFCGLIGFITSFGFWGFGSVWADEGSLPDPRTLVVALDGTGDYSSLQQAVDAAKKGDTVFVKAGQYPQDVTIHSKERIRFVGAGMGQVTILGREIVVGALHVGKWPYGATDIEISDMTINDRGGHAVGLFNGQGIVLRRVRINGMVFSQQVQDVRIEDCVIGGSETTGAQFADSEAILTGNFIHDNDHGVSIAGKSSVRLERNVITRSLFDAIVVSDHARAVLVSNTLVKNGGGASFLGQSQSDVTGNVVGLNRVGFVIAPSTQTSTAFNAFYNREGDYLRPGDPNQPAPELKARSDITGDPYFVDPVHDDFRLRLDTPLQKIGHFPYLGALAPASPPARRSAEK
;
A
#
# COMPACT_ATOMS: atom_id res chain seq x y z
N MET A 1 46.49 18.15 -15.74
CA MET A 1 45.68 17.12 -16.44
C MET A 1 44.22 17.49 -16.28
N THR A 2 43.85 18.46 -17.10
CA THR A 2 42.50 18.89 -17.41
C THR A 2 42.06 18.08 -18.63
N GLN A 3 40.76 17.82 -18.79
CA GLN A 3 40.11 17.11 -19.91
C GLN A 3 40.04 15.58 -19.82
N LEU A 4 38.98 15.05 -19.18
CA LEU A 4 38.25 13.89 -19.76
C LEU A 4 36.84 13.64 -19.18
N VAL A 5 36.05 14.67 -18.84
CA VAL A 5 34.63 14.46 -18.43
C VAL A 5 33.63 15.41 -19.12
N SER A 6 34.06 16.23 -20.10
CA SER A 6 33.15 17.20 -20.77
C SER A 6 32.68 16.77 -22.17
N ARG A 7 32.36 15.49 -22.38
CA ARG A 7 31.74 15.03 -23.64
C ARG A 7 30.75 13.89 -23.40
N MET A 8 29.55 14.20 -22.89
CA MET A 8 28.32 13.45 -23.16
C MET A 8 27.02 14.25 -22.84
N LEU A 9 27.05 15.59 -22.85
CA LEU A 9 25.85 16.42 -22.64
C LEU A 9 25.73 17.55 -23.68
N LYS A 10 25.77 17.21 -24.98
CA LYS A 10 25.42 18.16 -26.06
C LYS A 10 25.02 17.46 -27.37
N LYS A 11 23.74 17.08 -27.46
CA LYS A 11 22.91 16.85 -28.66
C LYS A 11 21.53 16.54 -28.07
N SER A 12 20.46 17.27 -28.26
CA SER A 12 20.03 18.09 -29.39
C SER A 12 19.02 19.14 -28.91
N SER A 13 19.26 20.41 -29.24
CA SER A 13 18.27 21.49 -29.12
C SER A 13 18.06 22.08 -30.51
N GLY A 14 16.80 22.14 -30.95
CA GLY A 14 16.36 22.95 -32.08
C GLY A 14 15.30 22.26 -32.93
N PHE A 15 14.03 22.63 -32.74
CA PHE A 15 13.13 23.07 -33.82
C PHE A 15 11.89 23.77 -33.22
N ASP A 16 11.43 24.80 -33.94
CA ASP A 16 10.49 25.86 -33.58
C ASP A 16 9.01 25.44 -33.38
N SER A 17 8.28 26.24 -32.57
CA SER A 17 6.83 26.24 -32.30
C SER A 17 5.97 26.72 -33.50
N PRO A 18 4.60 26.85 -33.46
CA PRO A 18 3.64 26.61 -32.37
C PRO A 18 2.29 25.93 -32.76
N ALA A 19 1.56 25.39 -31.77
CA ALA A 19 0.09 25.36 -31.75
C ALA A 19 -0.40 25.27 -30.30
N ALA A 20 -1.51 25.97 -30.01
CA ALA A 20 -1.88 26.50 -28.71
C ALA A 20 -2.94 25.69 -27.92
N LEU A 21 -2.73 25.63 -26.59
CA LEU A 21 -3.68 25.65 -25.45
C LEU A 21 -4.74 24.53 -25.25
N PRO A 22 -5.26 24.31 -24.01
CA PRO A 22 -4.91 24.95 -22.72
C PRO A 22 -4.45 23.99 -21.60
N ASP A 23 -3.71 24.59 -20.66
CA ASP A 23 -3.23 24.04 -19.40
C ASP A 23 -4.36 23.75 -18.40
N GLU A 24 -4.37 22.55 -17.82
CA GLU A 24 -4.91 22.31 -16.47
C GLU A 24 -3.74 21.98 -15.54
N HIS A 25 -3.38 22.98 -14.73
CA HIS A 25 -2.34 22.88 -13.70
C HIS A 25 -2.77 21.92 -12.58
N PHE A 26 -2.07 20.79 -12.46
CA PHE A 26 -1.96 20.04 -11.20
C PHE A 26 -0.73 20.59 -10.44
N GLU A 27 -0.98 21.40 -9.40
CA GLU A 27 0.08 21.84 -8.48
C GLU A 27 0.42 20.70 -7.50
N HIS A 28 1.69 20.29 -7.48
CA HIS A 28 2.29 19.48 -6.43
C HIS A 28 2.84 20.39 -5.32
N PRO A 29 2.62 20.10 -4.03
CA PRO A 29 3.29 20.84 -2.96
C PRO A 29 4.74 20.34 -2.77
N VAL A 30 5.70 21.21 -3.11
CA VAL A 30 7.12 21.09 -2.75
C VAL A 30 7.32 21.62 -1.33
N TRP A 31 7.85 20.81 -0.42
CA TRP A 31 8.25 21.22 0.92
C TRP A 31 9.68 21.77 0.92
N GLY A 32 9.84 23.07 1.15
CA GLY A 32 11.14 23.73 1.34
C GLY A 32 11.23 24.39 2.72
N TYR A 33 12.27 24.03 3.49
CA TYR A 33 12.60 24.61 4.78
C TYR A 33 13.49 25.87 4.65
N SER A 34 13.24 26.82 5.56
CA SER A 34 14.20 27.72 6.23
C SER A 34 14.25 29.23 5.90
N SER A 35 14.02 29.99 6.99
CA SER A 35 14.63 31.25 7.45
C SER A 35 14.04 32.64 7.08
N CYS A 36 13.81 33.42 8.15
CA CYS A 36 13.22 34.78 8.29
C CYS A 36 14.34 35.88 8.25
N PRO A 37 14.11 37.22 8.40
CA PRO A 37 12.87 38.04 8.37
C PRO A 37 12.96 39.42 7.62
N ARG A 38 11.83 40.17 7.65
CA ARG A 38 11.58 41.62 7.41
C ARG A 38 11.31 42.07 5.96
N ARG A 39 10.11 42.61 5.68
CA ARG A 39 9.71 44.03 5.87
C ARG A 39 8.21 44.23 5.58
N VAL A 40 7.68 45.24 6.25
CA VAL A 40 6.29 45.72 6.32
C VAL A 40 5.75 46.27 5.00
N GLY A 41 4.48 46.01 4.70
CA GLY A 41 3.69 46.72 3.68
C GLY A 41 2.20 46.36 3.75
N ARG A 42 1.38 47.28 4.28
CA ARG A 42 -0.10 47.24 4.34
C ARG A 42 -0.74 47.16 2.94
N GLN A 43 -1.83 46.40 2.79
CA GLN A 43 -3.13 46.92 2.35
C GLN A 43 -4.27 45.89 2.50
N ILE A 44 -5.48 46.44 2.61
CA ILE A 44 -6.75 45.86 3.07
C ILE A 44 -7.59 45.42 1.86
N ALA A 45 -8.28 44.27 1.94
CA ALA A 45 -9.60 43.99 1.31
C ALA A 45 -10.07 42.57 1.75
N THR A 46 -10.89 42.44 2.79
CA THR A 46 -12.36 42.18 2.76
C THR A 46 -12.79 40.95 1.94
N MET A 47 -13.09 39.86 2.66
CA MET A 47 -13.82 38.66 2.19
C MET A 47 -15.34 38.86 2.32
N PRO A 48 -16.18 38.26 1.46
CA PRO A 48 -17.59 38.08 1.75
C PRO A 48 -17.88 36.64 2.23
N ILE A 49 -18.27 36.54 3.50
CA ILE A 49 -18.97 35.39 4.09
C ILE A 49 -20.46 35.60 3.81
N TRP A 50 -21.12 34.65 3.16
CA TRP A 50 -22.58 34.65 3.04
C TRP A 50 -23.19 33.78 4.15
N PHE A 51 -23.74 34.48 5.14
CA PHE A 51 -24.72 34.02 6.13
C PHE A 51 -26.07 34.63 5.75
N PHE A 52 -27.14 33.85 5.58
CA PHE A 52 -28.54 34.30 5.72
C PHE A 52 -29.39 33.07 6.11
N CYS A 53 -29.74 32.92 7.39
CA CYS A 53 -30.96 33.41 8.07
C CYS A 53 -32.14 32.43 7.98
N GLY A 54 -32.53 31.88 9.14
CA GLY A 54 -33.87 31.34 9.38
C GLY A 54 -34.69 32.30 10.23
N LEU A 55 -36.02 32.35 10.03
CA LEU A 55 -37.06 31.95 10.98
C LEU A 55 -38.48 32.38 10.51
N ILE A 56 -39.33 31.37 10.22
CA ILE A 56 -40.76 31.12 10.56
C ILE A 56 -41.77 32.29 10.68
N GLY A 57 -42.96 32.11 10.04
CA GLY A 57 -44.23 32.67 10.52
C GLY A 57 -45.48 32.53 9.63
N PHE A 58 -46.28 31.46 9.86
CA PHE A 58 -47.76 31.32 9.72
C PHE A 58 -48.53 31.68 8.43
N ILE A 59 -49.13 30.68 7.76
CA ILE A 59 -50.52 30.72 7.23
C ILE A 59 -51.19 29.35 7.43
N THR A 60 -52.44 29.39 7.89
CA THR A 60 -53.34 28.27 8.23
C THR A 60 -54.13 27.71 7.04
N SER A 61 -54.19 26.37 6.97
CA SER A 61 -55.30 25.47 6.56
C SER A 61 -56.20 25.83 5.38
N PHE A 62 -56.16 25.02 4.31
CA PHE A 62 -57.35 24.48 3.62
C PHE A 62 -56.99 23.24 2.76
N GLY A 63 -57.77 22.16 2.88
CA GLY A 63 -58.13 21.31 1.74
C GLY A 63 -57.35 20.02 1.50
N PHE A 64 -57.98 18.90 1.86
CA PHE A 64 -57.75 17.52 1.41
C PHE A 64 -57.49 17.39 -0.11
N TRP A 65 -56.43 16.67 -0.50
CA TRP A 65 -56.49 15.65 -1.55
C TRP A 65 -55.37 14.63 -1.35
N GLY A 66 -55.75 13.35 -1.34
CA GLY A 66 -54.88 12.24 -0.99
C GLY A 66 -53.72 12.09 -1.96
N PHE A 67 -52.52 12.31 -1.47
CA PHE A 67 -51.35 11.64 -2.00
C PHE A 67 -51.20 10.34 -1.23
N GLY A 68 -51.66 9.25 -1.85
CA GLY A 68 -51.27 7.93 -1.40
C GLY A 68 -49.75 7.88 -1.33
N SER A 69 -49.22 7.50 -0.16
CA SER A 69 -47.86 7.05 -0.04
C SER A 69 -47.70 5.87 -1.00
N VAL A 70 -47.15 6.13 -2.18
CA VAL A 70 -46.54 5.10 -2.99
C VAL A 70 -45.33 4.67 -2.17
N TRP A 71 -45.52 3.65 -1.34
CA TRP A 71 -44.43 2.77 -0.97
C TRP A 71 -43.92 2.25 -2.30
N ALA A 72 -42.81 2.81 -2.77
CA ALA A 72 -42.04 2.17 -3.81
C ALA A 72 -41.69 0.81 -3.22
N ASP A 73 -42.35 -0.22 -3.74
CA ASP A 73 -42.00 -1.60 -3.49
C ASP A 73 -40.51 -1.69 -3.79
N GLU A 74 -39.71 -1.81 -2.73
CA GLU A 74 -38.26 -1.96 -2.80
C GLU A 74 -38.05 -3.36 -3.35
N GLY A 75 -38.26 -3.48 -4.67
CA GLY A 75 -38.32 -4.74 -5.38
C GLY A 75 -37.10 -5.56 -5.02
N SER A 76 -37.33 -6.82 -4.67
CA SER A 76 -36.30 -7.79 -4.30
C SER A 76 -35.05 -7.58 -5.15
N LEU A 77 -33.94 -7.18 -4.52
CA LEU A 77 -32.68 -7.02 -5.23
C LEU A 77 -32.40 -8.34 -5.97
N PRO A 78 -32.17 -8.30 -7.29
CA PRO A 78 -31.90 -9.52 -8.04
C PRO A 78 -30.71 -10.25 -7.42
N ASP A 79 -30.79 -11.58 -7.38
CA ASP A 79 -29.74 -12.41 -6.80
C ASP A 79 -28.37 -12.08 -7.40
N PRO A 80 -27.29 -12.11 -6.60
CA PRO A 80 -25.92 -11.89 -7.07
C PRO A 80 -25.59 -12.69 -8.34
N ARG A 81 -25.18 -12.00 -9.40
CA ARG A 81 -24.82 -12.60 -10.69
C ARG A 81 -23.32 -12.73 -10.82
N THR A 82 -22.89 -13.64 -11.71
CA THR A 82 -21.51 -13.69 -12.18
C THR A 82 -21.46 -13.17 -13.61
N LEU A 83 -20.69 -12.10 -13.83
CA LEU A 83 -20.40 -11.53 -15.15
C LEU A 83 -19.05 -12.07 -15.59
N VAL A 84 -19.02 -12.86 -16.66
CA VAL A 84 -17.80 -13.52 -17.13
C VAL A 84 -17.11 -12.66 -18.18
N VAL A 85 -15.82 -12.37 -17.99
CA VAL A 85 -14.99 -11.64 -18.95
C VAL A 85 -14.01 -12.61 -19.62
N ALA A 86 -14.02 -12.66 -20.95
CA ALA A 86 -13.11 -13.49 -21.74
C ALA A 86 -12.75 -12.83 -23.07
N LEU A 87 -11.48 -12.95 -23.48
CA LEU A 87 -10.99 -12.42 -24.76
C LEU A 87 -11.33 -13.33 -25.95
N ASP A 88 -11.64 -14.60 -25.70
CA ASP A 88 -11.94 -15.63 -26.70
C ASP A 88 -13.41 -15.66 -27.16
N GLY A 89 -14.23 -14.72 -26.66
CA GLY A 89 -15.66 -14.63 -26.96
C GLY A 89 -16.54 -15.61 -26.16
N THR A 90 -15.99 -16.36 -25.21
CA THR A 90 -16.76 -17.30 -24.36
C THR A 90 -17.32 -16.65 -23.09
N GLY A 91 -17.11 -15.35 -22.90
CA GLY A 91 -17.62 -14.57 -21.76
C GLY A 91 -18.75 -13.63 -22.18
N ASP A 92 -19.50 -13.14 -21.20
CA ASP A 92 -20.54 -12.12 -21.37
C ASP A 92 -19.94 -10.79 -21.86
N TYR A 93 -18.68 -10.52 -21.52
CA TYR A 93 -17.94 -9.32 -21.88
C TYR A 93 -16.54 -9.66 -22.41
N SER A 94 -16.02 -8.82 -23.31
CA SER A 94 -14.61 -8.84 -23.72
C SER A 94 -13.77 -7.73 -23.06
N SER A 95 -14.44 -6.76 -22.40
CA SER A 95 -13.81 -5.66 -21.68
C SER A 95 -14.03 -5.78 -20.17
N LEU A 96 -12.96 -5.58 -19.40
CA LEU A 96 -13.01 -5.56 -17.94
C LEU A 96 -13.86 -4.40 -17.44
N GLN A 97 -13.64 -3.19 -17.99
CA GLN A 97 -14.38 -2.00 -17.57
C GLN A 97 -15.87 -2.14 -17.85
N GLN A 98 -16.27 -2.67 -19.02
CA GLN A 98 -17.69 -2.88 -19.32
C GLN A 98 -18.38 -3.85 -18.34
N ALA A 99 -17.69 -4.92 -17.93
CA ALA A 99 -18.22 -5.84 -16.94
C ALA A 99 -18.32 -5.18 -15.55
N VAL A 100 -17.31 -4.43 -15.14
CA VAL A 100 -17.33 -3.65 -13.89
C VAL A 100 -18.47 -2.62 -13.90
N ASP A 101 -18.66 -1.90 -15.00
CA ASP A 101 -19.72 -0.90 -15.17
C ASP A 101 -21.12 -1.54 -15.08
N ALA A 102 -21.29 -2.73 -15.67
CA ALA A 102 -22.55 -3.47 -15.64
C ALA A 102 -22.85 -4.19 -14.31
N ALA A 103 -21.82 -4.45 -13.50
CA ALA A 103 -21.96 -5.14 -12.22
C ALA A 103 -22.81 -4.33 -11.23
N LYS A 104 -23.78 -4.99 -10.59
CA LYS A 104 -24.63 -4.43 -9.54
C LYS A 104 -24.16 -4.91 -8.17
N LYS A 105 -24.68 -4.32 -7.10
CA LYS A 105 -24.36 -4.70 -5.73
C LYS A 105 -24.48 -6.23 -5.52
N GLY A 106 -23.43 -6.83 -4.98
CA GLY A 106 -23.32 -8.28 -4.76
C GLY A 106 -22.76 -9.07 -5.95
N ASP A 107 -22.73 -8.50 -7.16
CA ASP A 107 -22.27 -9.20 -8.35
C ASP A 107 -20.77 -9.55 -8.27
N THR A 108 -20.42 -10.59 -9.01
CA THR A 108 -19.03 -11.03 -9.20
C THR A 108 -18.64 -10.83 -10.65
N VAL A 109 -17.55 -10.11 -10.89
CA VAL A 109 -16.89 -10.05 -12.20
C VAL A 109 -15.79 -11.12 -12.20
N PHE A 110 -16.01 -12.20 -12.95
CA PHE A 110 -15.05 -13.30 -13.07
C PHE A 110 -14.26 -13.17 -14.37
N VAL A 111 -12.94 -13.13 -14.26
CA VAL A 111 -12.02 -12.92 -15.39
C VAL A 111 -11.34 -14.23 -15.75
N LYS A 112 -11.56 -14.71 -16.98
CA LYS A 112 -10.87 -15.89 -17.51
C LYS A 112 -9.40 -15.59 -17.79
N ALA A 113 -8.61 -16.66 -17.97
CA ALA A 113 -7.20 -16.55 -18.30
C ALA A 113 -6.98 -15.66 -19.54
N GLY A 114 -5.98 -14.78 -19.48
CA GLY A 114 -5.71 -13.83 -20.54
C GLY A 114 -4.84 -12.66 -20.09
N GLN A 115 -4.36 -11.92 -21.09
CA GLN A 115 -3.67 -10.65 -20.90
C GLN A 115 -4.58 -9.52 -21.36
N TYR A 116 -4.95 -8.64 -20.44
CA TYR A 116 -5.93 -7.60 -20.64
C TYR A 116 -5.22 -6.24 -20.67
N PRO A 117 -4.88 -5.70 -21.86
CA PRO A 117 -4.31 -4.36 -22.01
C PRO A 117 -5.39 -3.30 -21.78
N GLN A 118 -5.77 -3.12 -20.52
CA GLN A 118 -6.89 -2.28 -20.08
C GLN A 118 -6.54 -1.69 -18.73
N ASP A 119 -7.08 -0.51 -18.47
CA ASP A 119 -7.09 0.11 -17.15
C ASP A 119 -8.50 -0.06 -16.59
N VAL A 120 -8.62 -0.36 -15.30
CA VAL A 120 -9.90 -0.66 -14.66
C VAL A 120 -10.12 0.29 -13.49
N THR A 121 -11.30 0.90 -13.42
CA THR A 121 -11.72 1.72 -12.28
C THR A 121 -13.04 1.19 -11.72
N ILE A 122 -13.02 0.77 -10.45
CA ILE A 122 -14.20 0.39 -9.68
C ILE A 122 -14.54 1.56 -8.76
N HIS A 123 -15.53 2.39 -9.11
CA HIS A 123 -15.94 3.54 -8.30
C HIS A 123 -17.46 3.58 -8.16
N SER A 124 -17.96 4.20 -7.08
CA SER A 124 -19.42 4.32 -6.84
C SER A 124 -20.13 2.97 -6.82
N LYS A 125 -19.44 1.93 -6.33
CA LYS A 125 -19.91 0.54 -6.28
C LYS A 125 -19.81 0.02 -4.85
N GLU A 126 -20.65 -0.96 -4.55
CA GLU A 126 -20.72 -1.62 -3.24
C GLU A 126 -20.78 -3.14 -3.44
N ARG A 127 -20.04 -3.92 -2.63
CA ARG A 127 -20.12 -5.40 -2.59
C ARG A 127 -19.85 -6.04 -3.94
N ILE A 128 -18.80 -5.59 -4.62
CA ILE A 128 -18.34 -6.19 -5.87
C ILE A 128 -17.16 -7.10 -5.59
N ARG A 129 -17.19 -8.30 -6.18
CA ARG A 129 -16.02 -9.19 -6.23
C ARG A 129 -15.43 -9.18 -7.64
N PHE A 130 -14.16 -8.85 -7.77
CA PHE A 130 -13.41 -8.87 -9.03
C PHE A 130 -12.33 -9.95 -8.96
N VAL A 131 -12.61 -11.09 -9.59
CA VAL A 131 -11.89 -12.34 -9.34
C VAL A 131 -11.29 -12.85 -10.64
N GLY A 132 -9.98 -13.07 -10.67
CA GLY A 132 -9.30 -13.72 -11.78
C GLY A 132 -9.29 -15.24 -11.65
N ALA A 133 -9.03 -15.93 -12.75
CA ALA A 133 -8.86 -17.39 -12.76
C ALA A 133 -7.58 -17.85 -11.99
N GLY A 134 -6.66 -16.94 -11.68
CA GLY A 134 -5.44 -17.22 -10.92
C GLY A 134 -4.33 -16.20 -11.19
N MET A 135 -3.44 -15.98 -10.21
CA MET A 135 -2.32 -15.03 -10.31
C MET A 135 -1.42 -15.29 -11.53
N GLY A 136 -1.24 -16.56 -11.94
CA GLY A 136 -0.44 -16.93 -13.11
C GLY A 136 -1.23 -17.01 -14.41
N GLN A 137 -2.54 -16.72 -14.40
CA GLN A 137 -3.46 -16.94 -15.52
C GLN A 137 -4.06 -15.63 -16.05
N VAL A 138 -4.31 -14.66 -15.17
CA VAL A 138 -4.88 -13.36 -15.52
C VAL A 138 -3.84 -12.27 -15.28
N THR A 139 -3.61 -11.44 -16.29
CA THR A 139 -2.78 -10.25 -16.15
C THR A 139 -3.53 -9.03 -16.70
N ILE A 140 -3.77 -8.04 -15.84
CA ILE A 140 -4.13 -6.68 -16.27
C ILE A 140 -2.83 -5.95 -16.61
N LEU A 141 -2.75 -5.42 -17.83
CA LEU A 141 -1.61 -4.68 -18.35
C LEU A 141 -2.02 -3.21 -18.49
N GLY A 142 -1.49 -2.34 -17.61
CA GLY A 142 -1.73 -0.90 -17.64
C GLY A 142 -1.28 -0.29 -18.97
N ARG A 143 -2.10 0.62 -19.53
CA ARG A 143 -1.90 1.18 -20.88
C ARG A 143 -1.04 2.45 -20.91
N GLU A 144 -0.49 2.92 -19.79
CA GLU A 144 0.18 4.23 -19.67
C GLU A 144 -0.71 5.43 -20.05
N ILE A 145 -2.03 5.22 -20.20
CA ILE A 145 -2.99 6.28 -20.53
C ILE A 145 -3.46 6.97 -19.25
N VAL A 146 -3.64 6.20 -18.19
CA VAL A 146 -4.00 6.64 -16.85
C VAL A 146 -2.89 6.17 -15.92
N VAL A 147 -2.56 6.98 -14.91
CA VAL A 147 -1.62 6.57 -13.86
C VAL A 147 -2.25 5.39 -13.14
N GLY A 148 -1.71 4.18 -13.32
CA GLY A 148 -2.18 2.95 -12.69
C GLY A 148 -3.15 2.10 -13.48
N ALA A 149 -2.96 0.78 -13.38
CA ALA A 149 -3.72 -0.23 -14.11
C ALA A 149 -5.07 -0.57 -13.43
N LEU A 150 -5.16 -0.45 -12.11
CA LEU A 150 -6.38 -0.72 -11.35
C LEU A 150 -6.64 0.33 -10.26
N HIS A 151 -7.86 0.87 -10.24
CA HIS A 151 -8.32 1.81 -9.23
C HIS A 151 -9.56 1.31 -8.51
N VAL A 152 -9.58 1.49 -7.19
CA VAL A 152 -10.78 1.33 -6.36
C VAL A 152 -11.10 2.66 -5.70
N GLY A 153 -12.28 3.20 -6.04
CA GLY A 153 -12.64 4.57 -5.79
C GLY A 153 -12.00 5.55 -6.76
N LYS A 154 -12.54 6.77 -6.80
CA LYS A 154 -12.10 7.91 -7.60
C LYS A 154 -12.60 9.18 -6.93
N TRP A 155 -11.73 10.10 -6.51
CA TRP A 155 -12.17 11.34 -5.87
C TRP A 155 -13.26 12.08 -6.69
N PRO A 156 -14.39 12.51 -6.07
CA PRO A 156 -14.75 12.40 -4.65
C PRO A 156 -15.49 11.11 -4.25
N TYR A 157 -15.69 10.18 -5.18
CA TYR A 157 -16.48 8.95 -5.02
C TYR A 157 -15.64 7.77 -4.51
N GLY A 158 -16.02 7.23 -3.35
CA GLY A 158 -15.46 5.97 -2.86
C GLY A 158 -16.01 4.73 -3.58
N ALA A 159 -15.53 3.57 -3.13
CA ALA A 159 -16.18 2.28 -3.33
C ALA A 159 -16.13 1.51 -2.00
N THR A 160 -17.15 0.71 -1.73
CA THR A 160 -17.30 0.01 -0.44
C THR A 160 -17.41 -1.50 -0.61
N ASP A 161 -16.86 -2.27 0.32
CA ASP A 161 -16.91 -3.73 0.31
C ASP A 161 -16.44 -4.33 -1.04
N ILE A 162 -15.24 -3.95 -1.50
CA ILE A 162 -14.70 -4.40 -2.78
C ILE A 162 -13.64 -5.47 -2.55
N GLU A 163 -13.81 -6.65 -3.15
CA GLU A 163 -12.81 -7.72 -3.12
C GLU A 163 -12.16 -7.87 -4.49
N ILE A 164 -10.82 -7.84 -4.55
CA ILE A 164 -10.04 -8.14 -5.74
C ILE A 164 -9.14 -9.32 -5.43
N SER A 165 -9.19 -10.36 -6.26
CA SER A 165 -8.41 -11.58 -6.00
C SER A 165 -7.97 -12.34 -7.24
N ASP A 166 -6.94 -13.18 -7.05
CA ASP A 166 -6.54 -14.23 -7.98
C ASP A 166 -6.10 -13.73 -9.37
N MET A 167 -5.30 -12.67 -9.42
CA MET A 167 -4.80 -12.09 -10.68
C MET A 167 -3.44 -11.41 -10.51
N THR A 168 -2.83 -11.05 -11.64
CA THR A 168 -1.69 -10.15 -11.72
C THR A 168 -2.14 -8.78 -12.23
N ILE A 169 -1.64 -7.71 -11.61
CA ILE A 169 -1.79 -6.32 -12.04
C ILE A 169 -0.39 -5.81 -12.34
N ASN A 170 -0.15 -5.34 -13.57
CA ASN A 170 1.17 -4.96 -14.03
C ASN A 170 1.16 -3.58 -14.67
N ASP A 171 1.91 -2.66 -14.07
CA ASP A 171 2.09 -1.28 -14.56
C ASP A 171 3.59 -0.92 -14.67
N ARG A 172 4.44 -1.93 -14.94
CA ARG A 172 5.87 -1.76 -15.26
C ARG A 172 6.65 -0.93 -14.21
N GLY A 173 6.30 -1.08 -12.93
CA GLY A 173 6.97 -0.39 -11.82
C GLY A 173 6.37 0.96 -11.43
N GLY A 174 5.36 1.44 -12.18
CA GLY A 174 4.56 2.62 -11.85
C GLY A 174 3.53 2.41 -10.74
N HIS A 175 2.46 3.21 -10.77
CA HIS A 175 1.39 3.21 -9.76
C HIS A 175 0.36 2.10 -10.02
N ALA A 176 0.75 0.83 -9.96
CA ALA A 176 -0.10 -0.27 -10.42
C ALA A 176 -1.52 -0.31 -9.83
N VAL A 177 -1.68 -0.04 -8.52
CA VAL A 177 -2.97 -0.06 -7.83
C VAL A 177 -3.17 1.22 -7.02
N GLY A 178 -4.29 1.91 -7.24
CA GLY A 178 -4.69 3.07 -6.43
C GLY A 178 -6.00 2.84 -5.68
N LEU A 179 -6.02 3.13 -4.38
CA LEU A 179 -7.18 3.00 -3.49
C LEU A 179 -7.55 4.39 -2.94
N PHE A 180 -8.77 4.85 -3.19
CA PHE A 180 -9.18 6.22 -2.89
C PHE A 180 -10.55 6.31 -2.23
N ASN A 181 -10.67 6.97 -1.08
CA ASN A 181 -11.94 7.29 -0.41
C ASN A 181 -12.90 6.09 -0.18
N GLY A 182 -12.37 4.86 -0.20
CA GLY A 182 -13.14 3.63 -0.04
C GLY A 182 -13.06 3.03 1.35
N GLN A 183 -13.94 2.07 1.62
CA GLN A 183 -14.01 1.35 2.89
C GLN A 183 -14.21 -0.14 2.64
N GLY A 184 -13.54 -1.01 3.40
CA GLY A 184 -13.74 -2.46 3.30
C GLY A 184 -13.20 -3.01 1.98
N ILE A 185 -11.97 -2.62 1.61
CA ILE A 185 -11.33 -3.08 0.38
C ILE A 185 -10.40 -4.24 0.69
N VAL A 186 -10.56 -5.36 -0.01
CA VAL A 186 -9.74 -6.57 0.15
C VAL A 186 -8.97 -6.84 -1.13
N LEU A 187 -7.64 -6.91 -1.02
CA LEU A 187 -6.75 -7.46 -2.04
C LEU A 187 -6.25 -8.81 -1.53
N ARG A 188 -6.57 -9.91 -2.23
CA ARG A 188 -6.21 -11.26 -1.79
C ARG A 188 -5.59 -12.08 -2.90
N ARG A 189 -4.40 -12.66 -2.67
CA ARG A 189 -3.68 -13.45 -3.70
C ARG A 189 -3.57 -12.68 -5.01
N VAL A 190 -3.08 -11.45 -4.94
CA VAL A 190 -2.83 -10.59 -6.10
C VAL A 190 -1.33 -10.40 -6.24
N ARG A 191 -0.82 -10.51 -7.47
CA ARG A 191 0.54 -10.08 -7.80
C ARG A 191 0.48 -8.67 -8.36
N ILE A 192 1.21 -7.75 -7.76
CA ILE A 192 1.24 -6.34 -8.13
C ILE A 192 2.67 -6.00 -8.52
N ASN A 193 2.87 -5.75 -9.81
CA ASN A 193 4.16 -5.32 -10.36
C ASN A 193 4.14 -3.78 -10.49
N GLY A 194 4.51 -3.11 -9.41
CA GLY A 194 4.38 -1.67 -9.19
C GLY A 194 3.86 -1.34 -7.80
N MET A 195 3.55 -0.07 -7.57
CA MET A 195 3.12 0.43 -6.26
C MET A 195 1.62 0.18 -6.00
N VAL A 196 1.31 -0.13 -4.74
CA VAL A 196 -0.02 0.06 -4.15
C VAL A 196 -0.05 1.42 -3.45
N PHE A 197 -0.88 2.34 -3.91
CA PHE A 197 -1.07 3.64 -3.28
C PHE A 197 -2.46 3.73 -2.67
N SER A 198 -2.55 4.16 -1.41
CA SER A 198 -3.82 4.40 -0.75
C SER A 198 -3.92 5.81 -0.18
N GLN A 199 -5.08 6.42 -0.36
CA GLN A 199 -5.38 7.74 0.16
C GLN A 199 -6.80 7.81 0.72
N GLN A 200 -6.91 8.17 2.00
CA GLN A 200 -8.19 8.37 2.70
C GLN A 200 -9.10 7.13 2.66
N VAL A 201 -8.51 5.93 2.78
CA VAL A 201 -9.26 4.66 2.79
C VAL A 201 -9.33 4.04 4.19
N GLN A 202 -10.39 3.28 4.47
CA GLN A 202 -10.62 2.64 5.77
C GLN A 202 -10.84 1.12 5.60
N ASP A 203 -10.48 0.33 6.62
CA ASP A 203 -10.62 -1.13 6.61
C ASP A 203 -10.09 -1.79 5.31
N VAL A 204 -8.84 -1.48 4.94
CA VAL A 204 -8.17 -2.17 3.84
C VAL A 204 -7.48 -3.44 4.33
N ARG A 205 -7.65 -4.55 3.62
CA ARG A 205 -6.95 -5.81 3.89
C ARG A 205 -6.16 -6.23 2.67
N ILE A 206 -4.87 -6.46 2.85
CA ILE A 206 -3.97 -6.96 1.81
C ILE A 206 -3.41 -8.28 2.31
N GLU A 207 -3.82 -9.38 1.67
CA GLU A 207 -3.64 -10.74 2.18
C GLU A 207 -2.98 -11.63 1.11
N ASP A 208 -1.88 -12.27 1.48
CA ASP A 208 -1.17 -13.25 0.63
C ASP A 208 -0.81 -12.69 -0.77
N CYS A 209 -0.54 -11.39 -0.84
CA CYS A 209 -0.16 -10.71 -2.07
C CYS A 209 1.36 -10.72 -2.28
N VAL A 210 1.76 -10.60 -3.55
CA VAL A 210 3.14 -10.38 -3.96
C VAL A 210 3.23 -8.98 -4.53
N ILE A 211 3.97 -8.08 -3.89
CA ILE A 211 4.05 -6.66 -4.26
C ILE A 211 5.50 -6.29 -4.51
N GLY A 212 5.84 -5.88 -5.73
CA GLY A 212 7.23 -5.56 -6.02
C GLY A 212 7.51 -4.96 -7.37
N GLY A 213 8.78 -4.64 -7.59
CA GLY A 213 9.26 -4.03 -8.81
C GLY A 213 8.84 -2.57 -8.99
N SER A 214 8.42 -1.88 -7.92
CA SER A 214 8.17 -0.44 -7.98
C SER A 214 9.48 0.34 -7.98
N GLU A 215 9.54 1.38 -8.81
CA GLU A 215 10.64 2.36 -8.81
C GLU A 215 10.58 3.33 -7.61
N THR A 216 9.61 3.12 -6.70
CA THR A 216 9.40 3.96 -5.51
C THR A 216 9.07 3.07 -4.30
N THR A 217 7.81 3.04 -3.86
CA THR A 217 7.40 2.25 -2.70
C THR A 217 6.58 1.04 -3.15
N GLY A 218 6.75 -0.11 -2.49
CA GLY A 218 5.89 -1.26 -2.72
C GLY A 218 4.44 -0.96 -2.34
N ALA A 219 4.20 -0.54 -1.09
CA ALA A 219 2.89 -0.08 -0.64
C ALA A 219 2.96 1.22 0.17
N GLN A 220 2.14 2.21 -0.19
CA GLN A 220 2.09 3.52 0.45
C GLN A 220 0.69 3.83 0.99
N PHE A 221 0.65 4.28 2.25
CA PHE A 221 -0.58 4.63 2.97
C PHE A 221 -0.53 6.09 3.41
N ALA A 222 -1.48 6.89 2.90
CA ALA A 222 -1.69 8.28 3.29
C ALA A 222 -3.09 8.47 3.88
N ASP A 223 -3.17 8.90 5.14
CA ASP A 223 -4.42 9.05 5.90
C ASP A 223 -5.35 7.83 5.77
N SER A 224 -4.77 6.62 5.87
CA SER A 224 -5.46 5.36 5.56
C SER A 224 -5.37 4.35 6.71
N GLU A 225 -6.33 3.43 6.78
CA GLU A 225 -6.33 2.29 7.70
C GLU A 225 -6.18 0.98 6.93
N ALA A 226 -5.19 0.16 7.31
CA ALA A 226 -4.92 -1.10 6.61
C ALA A 226 -4.33 -2.21 7.51
N ILE A 227 -4.60 -3.45 7.12
CA ILE A 227 -3.95 -4.65 7.65
C ILE A 227 -3.30 -5.41 6.49
N LEU A 228 -1.98 -5.61 6.59
CA LEU A 228 -1.19 -6.40 5.64
C LEU A 228 -0.84 -7.71 6.33
N THR A 229 -1.30 -8.84 5.79
CA THR A 229 -1.03 -10.17 6.35
C THR A 229 -0.44 -11.12 5.31
N GLY A 230 0.66 -11.79 5.65
CA GLY A 230 1.18 -12.88 4.82
C GLY A 230 1.75 -12.45 3.46
N ASN A 231 2.04 -11.15 3.27
CA ASN A 231 2.49 -10.64 1.98
C ASN A 231 3.99 -10.84 1.78
N PHE A 232 4.39 -10.96 0.52
CA PHE A 232 5.78 -10.94 0.07
C PHE A 232 6.04 -9.63 -0.70
N ILE A 233 6.72 -8.67 -0.07
CA ILE A 233 6.99 -7.34 -0.62
C ILE A 233 8.46 -7.26 -1.00
N HIS A 234 8.79 -6.98 -2.26
CA HIS A 234 10.16 -7.12 -2.72
C HIS A 234 10.58 -6.16 -3.83
N ASP A 235 11.89 -5.91 -3.91
CA ASP A 235 12.52 -5.19 -5.05
C ASP A 235 11.86 -3.83 -5.34
N ASN A 236 11.89 -2.94 -4.33
CA ASN A 236 11.37 -1.57 -4.41
C ASN A 236 12.41 -0.58 -3.87
N ASP A 237 12.25 0.74 -4.04
CA ASP A 237 13.12 1.69 -3.32
C ASP A 237 12.82 1.64 -1.81
N HIS A 238 11.54 1.73 -1.43
CA HIS A 238 11.04 1.50 -0.08
C HIS A 238 10.04 0.34 -0.07
N GLY A 239 10.00 -0.47 1.00
CA GLY A 239 9.04 -1.57 1.07
C GLY A 239 7.61 -1.07 1.32
N VAL A 240 7.37 -0.52 2.51
CA VAL A 240 6.09 0.05 2.93
C VAL A 240 6.28 1.43 3.54
N SER A 241 5.47 2.40 3.12
CA SER A 241 5.46 3.76 3.67
C SER A 241 4.11 4.06 4.33
N ILE A 242 4.14 4.54 5.56
CA ILE A 242 2.97 4.86 6.38
C ILE A 242 3.08 6.31 6.84
N ALA A 243 2.24 7.19 6.30
CA ALA A 243 2.35 8.64 6.47
C ALA A 243 1.01 9.29 6.85
N GLY A 244 1.04 10.59 7.13
CA GLY A 244 -0.13 11.38 7.55
C GLY A 244 -0.66 10.90 8.92
N LYS A 245 -1.96 10.60 8.98
CA LYS A 245 -2.66 10.05 10.15
C LYS A 245 -3.02 8.57 9.99
N SER A 246 -2.29 7.85 9.13
CA SER A 246 -2.57 6.44 8.82
C SER A 246 -2.44 5.54 10.05
N SER A 247 -3.20 4.44 10.08
CA SER A 247 -3.09 3.38 11.08
C SER A 247 -2.95 2.03 10.38
N VAL A 248 -1.75 1.47 10.39
CA VAL A 248 -1.44 0.26 9.60
C VAL A 248 -0.86 -0.85 10.47
N ARG A 249 -1.43 -2.05 10.37
CA ARG A 249 -0.87 -3.27 10.97
C ARG A 249 -0.20 -4.12 9.90
N LEU A 250 1.05 -4.50 10.14
CA LEU A 250 1.78 -5.49 9.34
C LEU A 250 1.99 -6.73 10.18
N GLU A 251 1.41 -7.84 9.74
CA GLU A 251 1.55 -9.14 10.39
C GLU A 251 2.08 -10.20 9.43
N ARG A 252 3.14 -10.91 9.82
CA ARG A 252 3.64 -12.05 9.06
C ARG A 252 3.98 -11.75 7.60
N ASN A 253 4.47 -10.54 7.33
CA ASN A 253 4.94 -10.17 6.00
C ASN A 253 6.44 -10.41 5.88
N VAL A 254 6.88 -10.80 4.70
CA VAL A 254 8.29 -10.81 4.32
C VAL A 254 8.53 -9.57 3.46
N ILE A 255 9.43 -8.69 3.89
CA ILE A 255 9.81 -7.49 3.12
C ILE A 255 11.29 -7.56 2.83
N THR A 256 11.66 -7.57 1.55
CA THR A 256 13.04 -7.86 1.15
C THR A 256 13.54 -7.08 -0.07
N ARG A 257 14.85 -6.84 -0.13
CA ARG A 257 15.52 -6.18 -1.26
C ARG A 257 14.94 -4.80 -1.58
N SER A 258 14.50 -4.07 -0.56
CA SER A 258 14.27 -2.63 -0.68
C SER A 258 15.61 -1.89 -0.68
N LEU A 259 15.79 -0.95 -1.61
CA LEU A 259 17.02 -0.15 -1.71
C LEU A 259 17.32 0.62 -0.42
N PHE A 260 16.27 1.20 0.17
CA PHE A 260 16.27 1.92 1.43
C PHE A 260 15.61 1.07 2.52
N ASP A 261 14.76 1.67 3.35
CA ASP A 261 14.12 0.98 4.47
C ASP A 261 12.98 0.08 4.02
N ALA A 262 12.86 -1.09 4.65
CA ALA A 262 11.75 -2.00 4.43
C ALA A 262 10.41 -1.37 4.85
N ILE A 263 10.41 -0.60 5.94
CA ILE A 263 9.24 0.11 6.45
C ILE A 263 9.63 1.53 6.87
N VAL A 264 8.85 2.52 6.46
CA VAL A 264 8.97 3.91 6.92
C VAL A 264 7.65 4.34 7.55
N VAL A 265 7.71 4.86 8.77
CA VAL A 265 6.56 5.43 9.49
C VAL A 265 6.87 6.89 9.82
N SER A 266 6.04 7.81 9.36
CA SER A 266 6.28 9.25 9.50
C SER A 266 5.06 10.03 10.00
N ASP A 267 5.21 11.34 10.12
CA ASP A 267 4.15 12.28 10.50
C ASP A 267 3.49 11.92 11.84
N HIS A 268 2.18 11.65 11.84
CA HIS A 268 1.40 11.26 13.00
C HIS A 268 0.86 9.82 12.86
N ALA A 269 1.49 9.03 11.99
CA ALA A 269 1.02 7.69 11.69
C ALA A 269 1.20 6.74 12.88
N ARG A 270 0.34 5.72 12.92
CA ARG A 270 0.43 4.59 13.83
C ARG A 270 0.76 3.33 13.06
N ALA A 271 1.77 2.58 13.52
CA ALA A 271 2.11 1.28 12.97
C ALA A 271 2.12 0.19 14.04
N VAL A 272 1.67 -1.01 13.68
CA VAL A 272 1.80 -2.19 14.52
C VAL A 272 2.50 -3.28 13.71
N LEU A 273 3.73 -3.62 14.07
CA LEU A 273 4.57 -4.56 13.34
C LEU A 273 4.73 -5.84 14.16
N VAL A 274 4.07 -6.92 13.74
CA VAL A 274 4.06 -8.19 14.46
C VAL A 274 4.56 -9.33 13.60
N SER A 275 5.59 -10.02 14.07
CA SER A 275 6.07 -11.25 13.42
C SER A 275 6.38 -11.07 11.93
N ASN A 276 6.95 -9.94 11.52
CA ASN A 276 7.41 -9.74 10.14
C ASN A 276 8.87 -10.19 9.99
N THR A 277 9.27 -10.52 8.77
CA THR A 277 10.66 -10.80 8.40
C THR A 277 11.14 -9.70 7.45
N LEU A 278 11.99 -8.79 7.96
CA LEU A 278 12.51 -7.63 7.24
C LEU A 278 13.98 -7.88 6.91
N VAL A 279 14.27 -8.29 5.67
CA VAL A 279 15.58 -8.85 5.32
C VAL A 279 16.17 -8.38 4.01
N LYS A 280 17.50 -8.21 3.95
CA LYS A 280 18.22 -7.75 2.74
C LYS A 280 17.80 -6.36 2.23
N ASN A 281 17.41 -5.47 3.13
CA ASN A 281 17.05 -4.10 2.82
C ASN A 281 18.18 -3.12 3.18
N GLY A 282 18.11 -1.88 2.69
CA GLY A 282 18.93 -0.78 3.19
C GLY A 282 18.73 -0.53 4.69
N GLY A 283 17.51 -0.70 5.20
CA GLY A 283 17.20 -0.67 6.63
C GLY A 283 16.00 -1.52 7.00
N GLY A 284 15.89 -1.89 8.27
CA GLY A 284 14.76 -2.67 8.79
C GLY A 284 13.48 -1.84 8.85
N ALA A 285 13.46 -0.83 9.71
CA ALA A 285 12.33 0.11 9.82
C ALA A 285 12.77 1.47 10.35
N SER A 286 12.20 2.54 9.81
CA SER A 286 12.44 3.91 10.22
C SER A 286 11.19 4.53 10.82
N PHE A 287 11.30 5.00 12.06
CA PHE A 287 10.24 5.67 12.82
C PHE A 287 10.61 7.15 12.98
N LEU A 288 9.84 8.00 12.30
CA LEU A 288 10.13 9.42 12.11
C LEU A 288 8.91 10.28 12.52
N GLY A 289 9.09 11.59 12.52
CA GLY A 289 8.03 12.54 12.90
C GLY A 289 7.56 12.34 14.33
N GLN A 290 6.25 12.43 14.55
CA GLN A 290 5.56 12.17 15.82
C GLN A 290 4.80 10.84 15.79
N SER A 291 5.29 9.89 14.98
CA SER A 291 4.66 8.58 14.81
C SER A 291 4.64 7.77 16.11
N GLN A 292 3.70 6.84 16.16
CA GLN A 292 3.53 5.91 17.27
C GLN A 292 3.63 4.48 16.73
N SER A 293 4.39 3.60 17.38
CA SER A 293 4.54 2.25 16.86
C SER A 293 4.76 1.19 17.93
N ASP A 294 4.10 0.04 17.74
CA ASP A 294 4.29 -1.16 18.55
C ASP A 294 4.95 -2.24 17.69
N VAL A 295 6.20 -2.60 18.02
CA VAL A 295 7.07 -3.41 17.16
C VAL A 295 7.53 -4.64 17.91
N THR A 296 6.96 -5.80 17.59
CA THR A 296 7.18 -7.02 18.38
C THR A 296 7.29 -8.29 17.55
N GLY A 297 8.16 -9.20 17.99
CA GLY A 297 8.28 -10.52 17.40
C GLY A 297 8.88 -10.58 16.00
N ASN A 298 9.48 -9.50 15.51
CA ASN A 298 9.99 -9.40 14.13
C ASN A 298 11.40 -10.00 14.02
N VAL A 299 11.76 -10.48 12.83
CA VAL A 299 13.13 -10.84 12.46
C VAL A 299 13.65 -9.78 11.49
N VAL A 300 14.71 -9.08 11.88
CA VAL A 300 15.28 -7.93 11.17
C VAL A 300 16.76 -8.17 10.94
N GLY A 301 17.10 -8.70 9.77
CA GLY A 301 18.46 -9.18 9.54
C GLY A 301 18.90 -9.11 8.09
N LEU A 302 20.19 -9.27 7.85
CA LEU A 302 20.80 -9.11 6.52
C LEU A 302 20.58 -7.72 5.91
N ASN A 303 20.10 -6.75 6.69
CA ASN A 303 19.99 -5.36 6.27
C ASN A 303 21.32 -4.63 6.52
N ARG A 304 21.50 -3.46 5.89
CA ARG A 304 22.62 -2.58 6.27
C ARG A 304 22.45 -2.12 7.72
N VAL A 305 21.27 -1.59 8.07
CA VAL A 305 20.92 -1.20 9.46
C VAL A 305 19.58 -1.81 9.90
N GLY A 306 19.37 -1.91 11.22
CA GLY A 306 18.12 -2.36 11.83
C GLY A 306 17.07 -1.24 11.89
N PHE A 307 16.76 -0.78 13.10
CA PHE A 307 15.78 0.27 13.33
C PHE A 307 16.42 1.65 13.49
N VAL A 308 15.81 2.65 12.84
CA VAL A 308 16.11 4.07 13.03
C VAL A 308 14.93 4.70 13.78
N ILE A 309 15.17 5.27 14.96
CA ILE A 309 14.11 5.78 15.82
C ILE A 309 14.39 7.24 16.20
N ALA A 310 13.58 8.17 15.66
CA ALA A 310 13.69 9.57 16.00
C ALA A 310 13.25 9.85 17.46
N PRO A 311 13.90 10.77 18.19
CA PRO A 311 13.54 11.09 19.58
C PRO A 311 12.10 11.60 19.78
N SER A 312 11.48 12.12 18.73
CA SER A 312 10.11 12.66 18.72
C SER A 312 9.02 11.60 18.61
N THR A 313 9.38 10.33 18.38
CA THR A 313 8.42 9.22 18.22
C THR A 313 8.07 8.56 19.55
N GLN A 314 6.96 7.82 19.54
CA GLN A 314 6.59 6.90 20.63
C GLN A 314 6.64 5.47 20.08
N THR A 315 7.82 4.87 20.07
CA THR A 315 8.03 3.51 19.58
C THR A 315 8.32 2.55 20.73
N SER A 316 7.48 1.54 20.89
CA SER A 316 7.70 0.41 21.78
C SER A 316 8.30 -0.77 21.00
N THR A 317 9.34 -1.39 21.54
CA THR A 317 9.97 -2.57 20.92
C THR A 317 10.08 -3.69 21.94
N ALA A 318 9.84 -4.93 21.51
CA ALA A 318 10.02 -6.11 22.34
C ALA A 318 10.15 -7.39 21.50
N PHE A 319 10.95 -8.35 21.98
CA PHE A 319 11.03 -9.70 21.38
C PHE A 319 11.38 -9.70 19.89
N ASN A 320 12.15 -8.72 19.40
CA ASN A 320 12.64 -8.70 18.02
C ASN A 320 14.01 -9.37 17.95
N ALA A 321 14.31 -10.01 16.82
CA ALA A 321 15.60 -10.61 16.54
C ALA A 321 16.34 -9.79 15.48
N PHE A 322 17.61 -9.50 15.73
CA PHE A 322 18.43 -8.66 14.87
C PHE A 322 19.71 -9.35 14.38
N TYR A 323 20.02 -9.15 13.10
CA TYR A 323 21.25 -9.62 12.47
C TYR A 323 21.69 -8.68 11.34
N ASN A 324 21.96 -7.42 11.67
CA ASN A 324 22.28 -6.36 10.68
C ASN A 324 23.78 -6.07 10.61
N ARG A 325 24.23 -5.44 9.53
CA ARG A 325 25.67 -5.21 9.28
C ARG A 325 26.27 -4.05 10.08
N GLU A 326 25.58 -2.92 10.14
CA GLU A 326 26.12 -1.65 10.65
C GLU A 326 25.46 -1.16 11.94
N GLY A 327 24.48 -1.90 12.47
CA GLY A 327 23.85 -1.63 13.77
C GLY A 327 22.37 -1.95 13.79
N ASP A 328 21.88 -2.36 14.97
CA ASP A 328 20.48 -2.77 15.16
C ASP A 328 19.55 -1.61 15.53
N TYR A 329 20.07 -0.61 16.25
CA TYR A 329 19.33 0.56 16.70
C TYR A 329 20.14 1.83 16.45
N LEU A 330 19.52 2.81 15.81
CA LEU A 330 20.14 4.08 15.45
C LEU A 330 19.22 5.28 15.70
N ARG A 331 19.82 6.44 15.87
CA ARG A 331 19.16 7.74 15.74
C ARG A 331 19.32 8.27 14.30
N PRO A 332 18.30 8.95 13.77
CA PRO A 332 18.40 9.61 12.48
C PRO A 332 19.48 10.70 12.50
N GLY A 333 20.30 10.77 11.45
CA GLY A 333 21.38 11.74 11.26
C GLY A 333 22.08 11.56 9.91
N ASP A 334 23.10 12.36 9.63
CA ASP A 334 23.93 12.22 8.43
C ASP A 334 25.42 12.05 8.79
N PRO A 335 25.94 10.79 8.90
CA PRO A 335 25.19 9.54 8.86
C PRO A 335 24.39 9.28 10.16
N ASN A 336 23.48 8.31 10.11
CA ASN A 336 22.75 7.82 11.28
C ASN A 336 23.73 7.40 12.40
N GLN A 337 23.35 7.66 13.64
CA GLN A 337 24.21 7.46 14.80
C GLN A 337 23.78 6.21 15.57
N PRO A 338 24.70 5.29 15.95
CA PRO A 338 24.36 4.15 16.79
C PRO A 338 23.69 4.57 18.10
N ALA A 339 22.64 3.84 18.49
CA ALA A 339 21.80 4.16 19.65
C ALA A 339 21.47 2.88 20.45
N PRO A 340 22.48 2.18 21.00
CA PRO A 340 22.28 0.90 21.67
C PRO A 340 21.38 1.01 22.92
N GLU A 341 21.23 2.20 23.50
CA GLU A 341 20.34 2.47 24.63
C GLU A 341 18.85 2.28 24.30
N LEU A 342 18.48 2.26 23.01
CA LEU A 342 17.11 2.02 22.55
C LEU A 342 16.72 0.54 22.55
N LYS A 343 17.71 -0.36 22.60
CA LYS A 343 17.47 -1.80 22.50
C LYS A 343 16.66 -2.30 23.70
N ALA A 344 15.55 -3.00 23.47
CA ALA A 344 14.80 -3.59 24.56
C ALA A 344 15.52 -4.83 25.10
N ARG A 345 15.36 -5.09 26.41
CA ARG A 345 15.97 -6.26 27.07
C ARG A 345 15.51 -7.59 26.50
N SER A 346 14.32 -7.63 25.91
CA SER A 346 13.75 -8.83 25.30
C SER A 346 14.21 -9.06 23.85
N ASP A 347 14.92 -8.11 23.25
CA ASP A 347 15.43 -8.25 21.89
C ASP A 347 16.71 -9.07 21.84
N ILE A 348 16.82 -9.88 20.79
CA ILE A 348 17.90 -10.86 20.59
C ILE A 348 18.77 -10.35 19.44
N THR A 349 20.11 -10.40 19.59
CA THR A 349 21.03 -10.15 18.48
C THR A 349 21.79 -11.44 18.18
N GLY A 350 21.83 -11.84 16.90
CA GLY A 350 22.49 -13.06 16.44
C GLY A 350 21.88 -13.59 15.16
N ASP A 351 22.56 -14.54 14.53
CA ASP A 351 22.09 -15.17 13.29
C ASP A 351 20.70 -15.81 13.51
N PRO A 352 19.69 -15.51 12.66
CA PRO A 352 18.35 -16.07 12.79
C PRO A 352 18.24 -17.54 12.38
N TYR A 353 19.26 -18.10 11.72
CA TYR A 353 19.33 -19.46 11.22
C TYR A 353 18.28 -19.69 10.13
N PHE A 354 18.27 -18.82 9.12
CA PHE A 354 17.47 -19.04 7.92
C PHE A 354 17.90 -20.34 7.20
N VAL A 355 16.95 -20.98 6.51
CA VAL A 355 17.21 -22.22 5.76
C VAL A 355 18.15 -21.97 4.58
N ASP A 356 17.80 -21.02 3.73
CA ASP A 356 18.61 -20.65 2.57
C ASP A 356 18.35 -19.18 2.21
N PRO A 357 18.99 -18.25 2.94
CA PRO A 357 18.80 -16.83 2.67
C PRO A 357 19.40 -16.42 1.32
N VAL A 358 20.22 -17.24 0.64
CA VAL A 358 20.75 -16.89 -0.69
C VAL A 358 19.65 -16.99 -1.74
N HIS A 359 18.81 -18.01 -1.65
CA HIS A 359 17.68 -18.26 -2.57
C HIS A 359 16.31 -17.84 -1.99
N ASP A 360 16.31 -16.86 -1.08
CA ASP A 360 15.12 -16.26 -0.46
C ASP A 360 14.24 -17.22 0.35
N ASP A 361 14.80 -18.33 0.84
CA ASP A 361 14.14 -19.17 1.85
C ASP A 361 14.44 -18.63 3.25
N PHE A 362 13.62 -17.67 3.66
CA PHE A 362 13.69 -17.05 4.98
C PHE A 362 12.91 -17.80 6.07
N ARG A 363 12.54 -19.06 5.84
CA ARG A 363 12.04 -19.91 6.93
C ARG A 363 13.17 -20.13 7.92
N LEU A 364 12.83 -20.19 9.20
CA LEU A 364 13.80 -20.51 10.24
C LEU A 364 14.07 -22.01 10.27
N ARG A 365 15.32 -22.40 10.50
CA ARG A 365 15.69 -23.77 10.83
C ARG A 365 15.16 -24.16 12.21
N LEU A 366 14.95 -25.45 12.43
CA LEU A 366 14.42 -25.98 13.70
C LEU A 366 15.38 -25.83 14.89
N ASP A 367 16.67 -25.62 14.64
CA ASP A 367 17.69 -25.37 15.67
C ASP A 367 17.89 -23.88 15.96
N THR A 368 17.06 -23.00 15.37
CA THR A 368 17.09 -21.56 15.67
C THR A 368 16.80 -21.27 17.15
N PRO A 369 17.46 -20.28 17.76
CA PRO A 369 17.09 -19.77 19.08
C PRO A 369 15.78 -18.96 19.06
N LEU A 370 15.22 -18.66 17.88
CA LEU A 370 14.06 -17.76 17.73
C LEU A 370 12.70 -18.44 17.86
N GLN A 371 12.65 -19.63 18.46
CA GLN A 371 11.43 -20.35 18.79
C GLN A 371 11.03 -20.15 20.25
N LYS A 372 9.72 -20.11 20.52
CA LYS A 372 9.14 -19.99 21.87
C LYS A 372 9.68 -18.77 22.65
N ILE A 373 9.75 -17.62 21.98
CA ILE A 373 10.23 -16.37 22.58
C ILE A 373 9.05 -15.55 23.08
N GLY A 374 9.01 -15.27 24.39
CA GLY A 374 7.88 -14.58 25.00
C GLY A 374 6.58 -15.36 24.80
N HIS A 375 5.60 -14.72 24.13
CA HIS A 375 4.33 -15.36 23.76
C HIS A 375 4.32 -15.88 22.31
N PHE A 376 5.41 -15.71 21.56
CA PHE A 376 5.49 -16.12 20.16
C PHE A 376 5.94 -17.59 20.04
N PRO A 377 5.22 -18.43 19.27
CA PRO A 377 5.70 -19.78 18.96
C PRO A 377 7.03 -19.74 18.18
N TYR A 378 7.20 -18.74 17.32
CA TYR A 378 8.43 -18.39 16.62
C TYR A 378 8.39 -16.91 16.23
N LEU A 379 9.55 -16.30 16.07
CA LEU A 379 9.66 -14.94 15.55
C LEU A 379 9.62 -14.93 14.01
N GLY A 380 9.22 -13.80 13.43
CA GLY A 380 9.20 -13.61 11.98
C GLY A 380 7.98 -14.20 11.28
N ALA A 381 7.95 -14.04 9.96
CA ALA A 381 6.75 -14.21 9.15
C ALA A 381 6.37 -15.66 8.86
N LEU A 382 7.39 -16.48 8.62
CA LEU A 382 7.21 -17.82 8.07
C LEU A 382 7.36 -18.86 9.18
N ALA A 383 6.50 -19.88 9.13
CA ALA A 383 6.67 -21.03 10.01
C ALA A 383 8.06 -21.69 9.79
N PRO A 384 8.73 -22.14 10.87
CA PRO A 384 9.99 -22.86 10.76
C PRO A 384 9.88 -24.07 9.82
N ALA A 385 10.94 -24.34 9.07
CA ALA A 385 10.94 -25.44 8.11
C ALA A 385 10.75 -26.79 8.81
N SER A 386 9.86 -27.61 8.28
CA SER A 386 9.69 -28.99 8.77
C SER A 386 10.95 -29.81 8.48
N PRO A 387 11.27 -30.84 9.30
CA PRO A 387 12.35 -31.75 8.96
C PRO A 387 12.03 -32.40 7.59
N PRO A 388 13.03 -32.63 6.72
CA PRO A 388 12.79 -33.38 5.50
C PRO A 388 12.18 -34.73 5.87
N ALA A 389 11.07 -35.10 5.20
CA ALA A 389 10.45 -36.40 5.40
C ALA A 389 11.52 -37.47 5.23
N ARG A 390 11.73 -38.31 6.26
CA ARG A 390 12.65 -39.45 6.16
C ARG A 390 12.20 -40.27 4.97
N ARG A 391 12.97 -40.27 3.87
CA ARG A 391 12.81 -41.27 2.82
C ARG A 391 12.97 -42.62 3.51
N SER A 392 11.89 -43.39 3.55
CA SER A 392 11.94 -44.81 3.83
C SER A 392 12.94 -45.40 2.86
N ALA A 393 14.11 -45.78 3.36
CA ALA A 393 14.99 -46.67 2.64
C ALA A 393 14.25 -48.01 2.58
N GLU A 394 13.57 -48.27 1.46
CA GLU A 394 13.23 -49.64 1.09
C GLU A 394 14.54 -50.42 1.06
N LYS A 395 14.59 -51.45 1.89
CA LYS A 395 15.70 -52.40 2.02
C LYS A 395 15.32 -53.69 1.33
#